data_AF-A0A8T7GWR8-F1
#
_entry.id   AF-A0A8T7GWR8-F1
#
_cell.length_a   1.000
_cell.length_b   1.000
_cell.length_c   1.000
_cell.angle_alpha   90.00
_cell.angle_beta   90.00
_cell.angle_gamma   90.00
#
_symmetry.space_group_name_H-M   'P 1'
#
loop_
_entity.id
_entity.type
_entity.pdbx_description
1 polymer ?
#
loop_
_entity_poly.entity_id
_entity_poly.type
_entity_poly.pdbx_seq_one_letter_code
_entity_poly.pdbx_strand_id
1 'polypeptide(L)'
;MIGEGYGKVILFGEHFVVHGAPALASGLPDIKTVLDVEEGEWNLDPQSTEALSNITKALGLDKSFRIKWIEQVPPRANLGSSAAMAVAFTRALDKLYNLGLDDQKVFELSFEAERVFHGKPSGVDGACATYGRPILYQKGKEIQLLPSPGLHLLIISARKKDKSTKELVEQFQHIKGKTPFFSRLWDEYMFIFESALQAIEEKNVQLLGRLMDYNHSLLSYFDLTTPEIEEIREQAKAYGALGAKLTGAGKGGNIIALFPSKELALEAQEKLPWKSYYSFI
;
A
#
# COMPACT_ATOMS: atom_id res chain seq x y z
N MET A 1 20.58 15.31 5.69
CA MET A 1 19.96 14.53 6.79
C MET A 1 19.10 13.43 6.21
N ILE A 2 19.19 12.22 6.78
CA ILE A 2 18.55 11.02 6.22
C ILE A 2 17.15 10.79 6.80
N GLY A 3 16.15 10.67 5.94
CA GLY A 3 14.80 10.25 6.32
C GLY A 3 14.31 9.06 5.48
N GLU A 4 13.40 8.28 6.07
CA GLU A 4 12.89 7.03 5.46
C GLU A 4 11.36 6.98 5.50
N GLY A 5 10.75 6.47 4.43
CA GLY A 5 9.32 6.19 4.35
C GLY A 5 9.08 4.88 3.60
N TYR A 6 8.10 4.11 4.04
CA TYR A 6 7.89 2.74 3.57
C TYR A 6 6.92 2.68 2.39
N GLY A 7 7.09 1.67 1.55
CA GLY A 7 6.09 1.27 0.57
C GLY A 7 4.89 0.66 1.27
N LYS A 8 3.84 0.36 0.50
CA LYS A 8 2.59 -0.17 1.05
C LYS A 8 1.98 -1.27 0.21
N VAL A 9 1.20 -2.13 0.88
CA VAL A 9 0.25 -3.07 0.27
C VAL A 9 -1.08 -3.03 1.00
N ILE A 10 -2.17 -3.33 0.29
CA ILE A 10 -3.45 -3.65 0.92
C ILE A 10 -3.54 -5.18 0.92
N LEU A 11 -3.64 -5.78 2.10
CA LEU A 11 -3.82 -7.22 2.25
C LEU A 11 -5.29 -7.57 2.01
N PHE A 12 -6.20 -6.84 2.66
CA PHE A 12 -7.65 -7.01 2.56
C PHE A 12 -8.35 -5.65 2.58
N GLY A 13 -9.40 -5.49 1.76
CA GLY A 13 -10.28 -4.32 1.80
C GLY A 13 -10.18 -3.35 0.65
N GLU A 14 -9.54 -3.73 -0.45
CA GLU A 14 -9.61 -2.97 -1.69
C GLU A 14 -11.06 -2.67 -2.08
N HIS A 15 -11.33 -1.44 -2.49
CA HIS A 15 -12.67 -0.91 -2.83
C HIS A 15 -13.66 -0.84 -1.65
N PHE A 16 -13.70 -1.80 -0.74
CA PHE A 16 -14.56 -1.73 0.46
C PHE A 16 -14.16 -0.57 1.40
N VAL A 17 -12.85 -0.32 1.55
CA VAL A 17 -12.31 0.71 2.45
C VAL A 17 -12.74 2.13 2.10
N VAL A 18 -12.81 2.47 0.81
CA VAL A 18 -13.24 3.80 0.37
C VAL A 18 -14.73 4.03 0.64
N HIS A 19 -15.46 2.97 0.98
CA HIS A 19 -16.87 2.96 1.31
C HIS A 19 -17.17 2.82 2.80
N GLY A 20 -16.14 2.82 3.65
CA GLY A 20 -16.27 2.84 5.11
C GLY A 20 -16.04 1.48 5.78
N ALA A 21 -15.80 0.42 5.01
CA ALA A 21 -15.39 -0.85 5.60
C ALA A 21 -13.98 -0.72 6.23
N PRO A 22 -13.64 -1.52 7.24
CA PRO A 22 -12.26 -1.61 7.69
C PRO A 22 -11.41 -2.29 6.61
N ALA A 23 -10.11 -2.03 6.63
CA ALA A 23 -9.13 -2.67 5.76
C ALA A 23 -7.87 -3.01 6.54
N LEU A 24 -7.22 -4.06 6.09
CA LEU A 24 -5.93 -4.51 6.59
C LEU A 24 -4.89 -4.17 5.53
N ALA A 25 -4.01 -3.25 5.87
CA ALA A 25 -2.94 -2.79 5.01
C ALA A 25 -1.61 -2.91 5.75
N SER A 26 -0.49 -2.85 5.04
CA SER A 26 0.83 -2.89 5.66
C SER A 26 1.81 -1.96 4.98
N GLY A 27 2.64 -1.31 5.79
CA GLY A 27 3.94 -0.83 5.33
C GLY A 27 4.84 -2.01 4.93
N LEU A 28 5.74 -1.80 3.97
CA LEU A 28 6.69 -2.79 3.47
C LEU A 28 8.11 -2.40 3.93
N PRO A 29 8.66 -3.01 4.99
CA PRO A 29 9.98 -2.64 5.52
C PRO A 29 11.11 -2.72 4.50
N ASP A 30 11.07 -3.73 3.61
CA ASP A 30 12.12 -3.98 2.61
C ASP A 30 11.97 -3.15 1.33
N ILE A 31 10.86 -2.42 1.19
CA ILE A 31 10.57 -1.59 0.02
C ILE A 31 10.35 -0.17 0.52
N LYS A 32 11.41 0.63 0.54
CA LYS A 32 11.38 1.96 1.15
C LYS A 32 11.96 3.05 0.24
N THR A 33 11.63 4.28 0.57
CA THR A 33 12.25 5.49 0.04
C THR A 33 13.17 6.03 1.12
N VAL A 34 14.44 6.27 0.76
CA VAL A 34 15.44 6.87 1.63
C VAL A 34 15.97 8.12 0.94
N LEU A 35 15.82 9.26 1.61
CA LEU A 35 16.24 10.57 1.10
C LEU A 35 17.33 11.15 1.99
N ASP A 36 18.32 11.77 1.35
CA ASP A 36 19.23 12.71 2.00
C ASP A 36 18.82 14.13 1.63
N VAL A 37 18.46 14.92 2.63
CA VAL A 37 17.87 16.24 2.49
C VAL A 37 18.77 17.29 3.12
N GLU A 38 19.07 18.34 2.38
CA GLU A 38 19.80 19.52 2.85
C GLU A 38 19.10 20.80 2.40
N GLU A 39 19.34 21.92 3.08
CA GLU A 39 18.86 23.23 2.61
C GLU A 39 19.52 23.55 1.26
N GLY A 40 18.73 24.01 0.29
CA GLY A 40 19.22 24.28 -1.06
C GLY A 40 18.08 24.48 -2.06
N GLU A 41 18.40 24.75 -3.32
CA GLU A 41 17.35 24.87 -4.34
C GLU A 41 16.67 23.53 -4.63
N TRP A 42 15.36 23.57 -4.85
CA TRP A 42 14.58 22.40 -5.25
C TRP A 42 15.12 21.80 -6.55
N ASN A 43 15.30 20.49 -6.55
CA ASN A 43 15.83 19.72 -7.69
C ASN A 43 14.88 18.57 -8.09
N LEU A 44 13.57 18.78 -7.90
CA LEU A 44 12.51 17.83 -8.24
C LEU A 44 11.62 18.37 -9.36
N ASP A 45 10.76 17.50 -9.90
CA ASP A 45 9.71 17.95 -10.81
C ASP A 45 8.71 18.91 -10.09
N PRO A 46 7.96 19.73 -10.85
CA PRO A 46 7.06 20.72 -10.25
C PRO A 46 6.02 20.13 -9.30
N GLN A 47 5.46 18.96 -9.61
CA GLN A 47 4.42 18.34 -8.79
C GLN A 47 4.98 17.84 -7.46
N SER A 48 6.13 17.18 -7.49
CA SER A 48 6.81 16.74 -6.26
C SER A 48 7.30 17.93 -5.43
N THR A 49 7.76 19.00 -6.08
CA THR A 49 8.16 20.25 -5.40
C THR A 49 6.99 20.90 -4.69
N GLU A 50 5.83 20.99 -5.34
CA GLU A 50 4.60 21.52 -4.72
C GLU A 50 4.18 20.68 -3.51
N ALA A 51 4.18 19.35 -3.65
CA ALA A 51 3.80 18.43 -2.58
C ALA A 51 4.70 18.56 -1.35
N LEU A 52 6.03 18.58 -1.52
CA LEU A 52 6.96 18.72 -0.40
C LEU A 52 6.97 20.14 0.18
N SER A 53 6.70 21.16 -0.63
CA SER A 53 6.54 22.54 -0.15
C SER A 53 5.33 22.72 0.78
N ASN A 54 4.29 21.89 0.64
CA ASN A 54 3.17 21.92 1.59
C ASN A 54 3.61 21.44 2.99
N ILE A 55 4.53 20.48 3.06
CA ILE A 55 5.11 20.01 4.32
C ILE A 55 5.93 21.13 4.97
N THR A 56 6.80 21.79 4.20
CA THR A 56 7.65 22.87 4.74
C THR A 56 6.79 24.04 5.25
N LYS A 57 5.76 24.44 4.48
CA LYS A 57 4.78 25.44 4.91
C LYS A 57 4.04 25.04 6.19
N ALA A 58 3.59 23.78 6.29
CA ALA A 58 2.91 23.27 7.48
C ALA A 58 3.82 23.26 8.73
N LEU A 59 5.13 23.14 8.52
CA LEU A 59 6.16 23.26 9.57
C LEU A 59 6.60 24.71 9.84
N GLY A 60 6.08 25.70 9.10
CA GLY A 60 6.54 27.09 9.19
C GLY A 60 7.95 27.35 8.64
N LEU A 61 8.46 26.44 7.80
CA LEU A 61 9.75 26.53 7.15
C LEU A 61 9.59 27.15 5.75
N ASP A 62 9.85 28.45 5.63
CA ASP A 62 9.91 29.14 4.33
C ASP A 62 11.28 28.97 3.68
N LYS A 63 11.61 27.72 3.34
CA LYS A 63 12.90 27.31 2.78
C LYS A 63 12.72 26.28 1.67
N SER A 64 13.71 26.25 0.78
CA SER A 64 13.86 25.23 -0.24
C SER A 64 14.86 24.17 0.21
N PHE A 65 14.71 22.96 -0.34
CA PHE A 65 15.59 21.85 -0.01
C PHE A 65 16.08 21.14 -1.26
N ARG A 66 17.36 20.75 -1.24
CA ARG A 66 17.92 19.83 -2.22
C ARG A 66 17.74 18.40 -1.72
N ILE A 67 17.31 17.52 -2.62
CA ILE A 67 16.99 16.12 -2.30
C ILE A 67 17.87 15.19 -3.11
N LYS A 68 18.56 14.28 -2.41
CA LYS A 68 19.29 13.17 -3.00
C LYS A 68 18.58 11.86 -2.67
N TRP A 69 18.25 11.10 -3.71
CA TRP A 69 17.64 9.78 -3.59
C TRP A 69 18.72 8.74 -3.30
N ILE A 70 18.56 8.00 -2.20
CA ILE A 70 19.42 6.86 -1.85
C ILE A 70 18.71 5.57 -2.26
N GLU A 71 17.46 5.44 -1.85
CA GLU A 71 16.56 4.36 -2.24
C GLU A 71 15.20 4.95 -2.59
N GLN A 72 14.44 4.26 -3.44
CA GLN A 72 13.14 4.72 -3.87
C GLN A 72 12.18 3.55 -4.00
N VAL A 73 11.03 3.66 -3.33
CA VAL A 73 9.88 2.80 -3.62
C VAL A 73 9.57 2.93 -5.12
N PRO A 74 9.56 1.83 -5.89
CA PRO A 74 9.45 1.86 -7.34
C PRO A 74 8.35 2.82 -7.84
N PRO A 75 8.72 3.88 -8.58
CA PRO A 75 7.76 4.87 -9.06
C PRO A 75 6.69 4.22 -9.92
N ARG A 76 5.44 4.67 -9.76
CA ARG A 76 4.27 4.19 -10.54
C ARG A 76 3.98 2.69 -10.41
N ALA A 77 4.67 1.98 -9.52
CA ALA A 77 4.37 0.59 -9.21
C ALA A 77 3.17 0.45 -8.27
N ASN A 78 2.41 1.50 -7.94
CA ASN A 78 1.27 1.44 -7.00
C ASN A 78 1.62 0.91 -5.58
N LEU A 79 2.86 1.15 -5.15
CA LEU A 79 3.38 0.78 -3.82
C LEU A 79 3.49 1.97 -2.86
N GLY A 80 2.77 3.06 -3.11
CA GLY A 80 2.79 4.24 -2.23
C GLY A 80 4.06 5.09 -2.34
N SER A 81 4.65 5.19 -3.53
CA SER A 81 5.90 5.94 -3.75
C SER A 81 5.81 7.42 -3.34
N SER A 82 4.68 8.09 -3.59
CA SER A 82 4.44 9.49 -3.18
C SER A 82 4.37 9.64 -1.66
N ALA A 83 3.59 8.78 -1.01
CA ALA A 83 3.47 8.75 0.44
C ALA A 83 4.81 8.43 1.12
N ALA A 84 5.56 7.46 0.59
CA ALA A 84 6.90 7.11 1.05
C ALA A 84 7.88 8.28 0.93
N MET A 85 7.84 9.03 -0.18
CA MET A 85 8.64 10.24 -0.36
C MET A 85 8.27 11.33 0.65
N ALA A 86 6.98 11.60 0.84
CA ALA A 86 6.50 12.59 1.78
C ALA A 86 6.95 12.27 3.22
N VAL A 87 6.76 11.02 3.66
CA VAL A 87 7.20 10.55 4.98
C VAL A 87 8.72 10.63 5.14
N ALA A 88 9.48 10.17 4.14
CA ALA A 88 10.94 10.24 4.16
C ALA A 88 11.43 11.69 4.29
N PHE A 89 10.82 12.61 3.54
CA PHE A 89 11.14 14.02 3.60
C PHE A 89 10.80 14.64 4.97
N THR A 90 9.60 14.38 5.51
CA THR A 90 9.22 14.86 6.84
C THR A 90 10.18 14.38 7.93
N ARG A 91 10.58 13.10 7.91
CA ARG A 91 11.56 12.55 8.86
C ARG A 91 12.97 13.12 8.68
N ALA A 92 13.34 13.48 7.47
CA ALA A 92 14.61 14.16 7.23
C ALA A 92 14.60 15.59 7.81
N LEU A 93 13.49 16.31 7.68
CA LEU A 93 13.30 17.64 8.27
C LEU A 93 13.26 17.59 9.81
N ASP A 94 12.58 16.60 10.38
CA ASP A 94 12.57 16.37 11.84
C ASP A 94 13.99 16.27 12.39
N LYS A 95 14.85 15.48 11.74
CA LYS A 95 16.26 15.36 12.12
C LYS A 95 17.08 16.62 11.85
N LEU A 96 16.84 17.30 10.72
CA LEU A 96 17.59 18.50 10.32
C LEU A 96 17.35 19.67 11.28
N TYR A 97 16.13 19.80 11.80
CA TYR A 97 15.73 20.89 12.70
C TYR A 97 15.48 20.45 14.15
N ASN A 98 15.68 19.16 14.46
CA ASN A 98 15.46 18.57 15.78
C ASN A 98 14.06 18.89 16.34
N LEU A 99 13.02 18.61 15.54
CA LEU A 99 11.63 19.00 15.84
C LEU A 99 10.96 18.10 16.88
N GLY A 100 11.41 16.85 17.02
CA GLY A 100 10.86 15.89 17.98
C GLY A 100 9.48 15.36 17.56
N LEU A 101 9.27 15.16 16.26
CA LEU A 101 8.00 14.69 15.72
C LEU A 101 7.75 13.22 16.08
N ASP A 102 6.56 12.91 16.57
CA ASP A 102 6.09 11.53 16.67
C ASP A 102 5.55 11.02 15.33
N ASP A 103 5.32 9.70 15.22
CA ASP A 103 4.82 9.09 13.99
C ASP A 103 3.44 9.64 13.59
N GLN A 104 2.58 9.97 14.55
CA GLN A 104 1.29 10.58 14.23
C GLN A 104 1.48 11.93 13.54
N LYS A 105 2.41 12.76 14.02
CA LYS A 105 2.68 14.05 13.41
C LYS A 105 3.36 13.93 12.06
N VAL A 106 4.25 12.95 11.90
CA VAL A 106 4.83 12.61 10.59
C VAL A 106 3.74 12.24 9.60
N PHE A 107 2.78 11.39 10.00
CA PHE A 107 1.64 11.01 9.17
C PHE A 107 0.80 12.24 8.78
N GLU A 108 0.40 13.08 9.74
CA GLU A 108 -0.39 14.29 9.49
C GLU A 108 0.29 15.24 8.47
N LEU A 109 1.59 15.47 8.62
CA LEU A 109 2.35 16.34 7.72
C LEU A 109 2.48 15.71 6.32
N SER A 110 2.78 14.42 6.24
CA SER A 110 2.86 13.70 4.97
C SER A 110 1.52 13.73 4.20
N PHE A 111 0.41 13.80 4.91
CA PHE A 111 -0.93 13.88 4.33
C PHE A 111 -1.18 15.20 3.58
N GLU A 112 -0.51 16.29 3.95
CA GLU A 112 -0.60 17.57 3.22
C GLU A 112 0.06 17.50 1.84
N ALA A 113 1.11 16.68 1.68
CA ALA A 113 1.71 16.39 0.38
C ALA A 113 0.82 15.49 -0.49
N GLU A 114 0.16 14.49 0.10
CA GLU A 114 -0.70 13.55 -0.61
C GLU A 114 -1.90 14.21 -1.29
N ARG A 115 -2.37 15.36 -0.80
CA ARG A 115 -3.46 16.15 -1.43
C ARG A 115 -3.10 16.66 -2.82
N VAL A 116 -1.81 16.84 -3.12
CA VAL A 116 -1.31 17.28 -4.44
C VAL A 116 -1.33 16.11 -5.43
N PHE A 117 -0.96 14.91 -4.98
CA PHE A 117 -0.98 13.70 -5.82
C PHE A 117 -2.38 13.13 -6.01
N HIS A 118 -3.25 13.32 -5.01
CA HIS A 118 -4.58 12.73 -4.96
C HIS A 118 -5.59 13.78 -4.48
N GLY A 119 -6.63 14.06 -5.27
CA GLY A 119 -7.64 15.05 -4.87
C GLY A 119 -8.41 14.70 -3.58
N LYS A 120 -8.58 13.41 -3.27
CA LYS A 120 -9.16 12.92 -2.01
C LYS A 120 -8.38 11.70 -1.49
N PRO A 121 -7.27 11.90 -0.78
CA PRO A 121 -6.50 10.80 -0.23
C PRO A 121 -7.33 10.07 0.84
N SER A 122 -7.26 8.73 0.86
CA SER A 122 -7.85 7.96 1.96
C SER A 122 -7.00 8.10 3.23
N GLY A 123 -5.68 8.18 3.09
CA GLY A 123 -4.73 8.20 4.20
C GLY A 123 -4.15 6.84 4.54
N VAL A 124 -4.64 5.75 3.94
CA VAL A 124 -4.08 4.40 4.14
C VAL A 124 -2.63 4.31 3.66
N ASP A 125 -2.32 4.95 2.53
CA ASP A 125 -0.97 4.94 1.94
C ASP A 125 0.03 5.68 2.84
N GLY A 126 -0.33 6.90 3.30
CA GLY A 126 0.47 7.66 4.26
C GLY A 126 0.66 6.95 5.60
N ALA A 127 -0.37 6.28 6.11
CA ALA A 127 -0.29 5.51 7.34
C ALA A 127 0.69 4.34 7.19
N CYS A 128 0.55 3.54 6.14
CA CYS A 128 1.49 2.44 5.86
C CYS A 128 2.93 2.95 5.70
N ALA A 129 3.12 4.04 4.96
CA ALA A 129 4.42 4.65 4.72
C ALA A 129 5.08 5.17 6.00
N THR A 130 4.27 5.62 6.96
CA THR A 130 4.74 6.09 8.26
C THR A 130 5.14 4.90 9.14
N TYR A 131 4.21 3.99 9.43
CA TYR A 131 4.40 3.00 10.48
C TYR A 131 5.24 1.78 10.08
N GLY A 132 5.36 1.50 8.77
CA GLY A 132 6.22 0.43 8.26
C GLY A 132 5.83 -0.98 8.73
N ARG A 133 4.57 -1.18 9.13
CA ARG A 133 4.05 -2.44 9.68
C ARG A 133 2.57 -2.62 9.35
N PRO A 134 1.97 -3.78 9.65
CA PRO A 134 0.55 -3.99 9.45
C PRO A 134 -0.31 -3.05 10.30
N ILE A 135 -1.38 -2.55 9.69
CA ILE A 135 -2.34 -1.63 10.29
C ILE A 135 -3.77 -2.06 9.98
N LEU A 136 -4.66 -1.84 10.95
CA LEU A 136 -6.09 -1.78 10.71
C LEU A 136 -6.46 -0.33 10.45
N TYR A 137 -6.97 -0.09 9.25
CA TYR A 137 -7.39 1.23 8.80
C TYR A 137 -8.89 1.24 8.56
N GLN A 138 -9.58 2.24 9.11
CA GLN A 138 -10.97 2.53 8.77
C GLN A 138 -11.16 4.03 8.70
N LYS A 139 -11.77 4.52 7.61
CA LYS A 139 -11.95 5.95 7.40
C LYS A 139 -12.70 6.59 8.57
N GLY A 140 -12.10 7.64 9.16
CA GLY A 140 -12.68 8.37 10.28
C GLY A 140 -12.49 7.70 11.65
N LYS A 141 -11.74 6.61 11.72
CA LYS A 141 -11.30 6.01 12.98
C LYS A 141 -9.78 6.13 13.15
N GLU A 142 -9.34 5.98 14.40
CA GLU A 142 -7.93 5.90 14.74
C GLU A 142 -7.29 4.66 14.08
N ILE A 143 -6.04 4.81 13.65
CA ILE A 143 -5.25 3.74 13.03
C ILE A 143 -4.79 2.80 14.14
N GLN A 144 -5.07 1.51 14.03
CA GLN A 144 -4.57 0.52 14.98
C GLN A 144 -3.35 -0.18 14.39
N LEU A 145 -2.26 -0.16 15.14
CA LEU A 145 -1.03 -0.88 14.78
C LEU A 145 -1.15 -2.34 15.17
N LEU A 146 -0.80 -3.24 14.25
CA LEU A 146 -0.78 -4.66 14.48
C LEU A 146 0.67 -5.16 14.63
N PRO A 147 0.90 -6.23 15.41
CA PRO A 147 2.21 -6.87 15.46
C PRO A 147 2.57 -7.45 14.09
N SER A 148 3.87 -7.62 13.84
CA SER A 148 4.38 -8.31 12.65
C SER A 148 3.91 -9.78 12.63
N PRO A 149 3.14 -10.22 11.63
CA PRO A 149 2.67 -11.60 11.50
C PRO A 149 3.75 -12.57 10.98
N GLY A 150 4.86 -12.07 10.46
CA GLY A 150 5.94 -12.89 9.90
C GLY A 150 5.60 -13.45 8.53
N LEU A 151 5.11 -12.60 7.62
CA LEU A 151 4.64 -12.99 6.30
C LEU A 151 5.70 -12.74 5.24
N HIS A 152 5.99 -13.76 4.44
CA HIS A 152 6.84 -13.65 3.26
C HIS A 152 6.00 -13.28 2.04
N LEU A 153 6.03 -12.01 1.65
CA LEU A 153 5.24 -11.50 0.53
C LEU A 153 6.12 -11.27 -0.70
N LEU A 154 5.59 -11.68 -1.84
CA LEU A 154 6.08 -11.25 -3.15
C LEU A 154 5.04 -10.31 -3.79
N ILE A 155 5.47 -9.09 -4.09
CA ILE A 155 4.69 -8.07 -4.77
C ILE A 155 5.06 -8.14 -6.25
N ILE A 156 4.14 -8.59 -7.09
CA ILE A 156 4.37 -8.86 -8.51
C ILE A 156 3.61 -7.84 -9.36
N SER A 157 4.29 -7.11 -10.23
CA SER A 157 3.70 -6.08 -11.08
C SER A 157 3.24 -6.63 -12.43
N ALA A 158 1.96 -6.44 -12.73
CA ALA A 158 1.38 -6.65 -14.06
C ALA A 158 1.93 -5.61 -15.06
N ARG A 159 2.00 -5.96 -16.35
CA ARG A 159 2.61 -5.09 -17.37
C ARG A 159 1.64 -4.02 -17.85
N LYS A 160 0.36 -4.35 -17.94
CA LYS A 160 -0.69 -3.42 -18.40
C LYS A 160 -1.51 -2.88 -17.25
N LYS A 161 -1.97 -1.64 -17.43
CA LYS A 161 -3.04 -1.05 -16.62
C LYS A 161 -4.16 -0.64 -17.56
N ASP A 162 -5.24 -1.40 -17.57
CA ASP A 162 -6.29 -1.30 -18.59
C ASP A 162 -7.29 -0.17 -18.30
N LYS A 163 -7.34 0.37 -17.07
CA LYS A 163 -8.24 1.49 -16.70
C LYS A 163 -7.68 2.40 -15.62
N SER A 164 -8.19 3.63 -15.55
CA SER A 164 -7.88 4.56 -14.47
C SER A 164 -8.50 4.09 -13.14
N THR A 165 -7.79 4.27 -12.02
CA THR A 165 -8.26 3.88 -10.69
C THR A 165 -9.62 4.50 -10.34
N LYS A 166 -9.91 5.69 -10.87
CA LYS A 166 -11.12 6.46 -10.61
C LYS A 166 -12.37 5.80 -11.23
N GLU A 167 -12.28 5.34 -12.48
CA GLU A 167 -13.38 4.69 -13.18
C GLU A 167 -13.84 3.41 -12.47
N LEU A 168 -12.89 2.60 -11.97
CA LEU A 168 -13.22 1.34 -11.27
C LEU A 168 -13.91 1.60 -9.92
N VAL A 169 -13.45 2.61 -9.18
CA VAL A 169 -14.10 3.03 -7.94
C VAL A 169 -15.50 3.57 -8.20
N GLU A 170 -15.69 4.32 -9.29
CA GLU A 170 -17.02 4.80 -9.69
C GLU A 170 -17.96 3.66 -10.07
N GLN A 171 -17.49 2.64 -10.80
CA GLN A 171 -18.30 1.45 -11.11
C GLN A 171 -18.80 0.75 -9.85
N PHE A 172 -17.95 0.59 -8.84
CA PHE A 172 -18.35 0.03 -7.55
C PHE A 172 -19.44 0.88 -6.87
N GLN A 173 -19.31 2.21 -6.90
CA GLN A 173 -20.33 3.12 -6.35
C GLN A 173 -21.71 2.97 -7.01
N HIS A 174 -21.76 2.63 -8.29
CA HIS A 174 -23.04 2.48 -9.00
C HIS A 174 -23.84 1.27 -8.51
N ILE A 175 -23.17 0.24 -8.00
CA ILE A 175 -23.78 -1.02 -7.51
C ILE A 175 -24.04 -0.96 -6.00
N LYS A 176 -23.28 -0.14 -5.26
CA LYS A 176 -23.36 0.02 -3.81
C LYS A 176 -24.79 0.31 -3.33
N GLY A 177 -25.29 -0.56 -2.46
CA GLY A 177 -26.58 -0.37 -1.75
C GLY A 177 -27.82 -0.41 -2.64
N LYS A 178 -27.69 -0.78 -3.93
CA LYS A 178 -28.82 -0.83 -4.87
C LYS A 178 -29.36 -2.24 -5.08
N THR A 179 -28.65 -3.27 -4.62
CA THR A 179 -29.03 -4.67 -4.83
C THR A 179 -28.79 -5.51 -3.57
N PRO A 180 -29.63 -6.52 -3.29
CA PRO A 180 -29.35 -7.52 -2.25
C PRO A 180 -28.03 -8.27 -2.49
N PHE A 181 -27.61 -8.35 -3.75
CA PHE A 181 -26.32 -8.93 -4.13
C PHE A 181 -25.15 -8.15 -3.50
N PHE A 182 -25.20 -6.81 -3.53
CA PHE A 182 -24.16 -6.00 -2.89
C PHE A 182 -24.08 -6.25 -1.39
N SER A 183 -25.22 -6.32 -0.69
CA SER A 183 -25.24 -6.61 0.74
C SER A 183 -24.59 -7.96 1.06
N ARG A 184 -24.86 -8.99 0.26
CA ARG A 184 -24.17 -10.29 0.42
C ARG A 184 -22.66 -10.17 0.22
N LEU A 185 -22.19 -9.50 -0.84
CA LEU A 185 -20.75 -9.31 -1.06
C LEU A 185 -20.09 -8.54 0.09
N TRP A 186 -20.82 -7.60 0.70
CA TRP A 186 -20.36 -6.87 1.88
C TRP A 186 -20.23 -7.79 3.10
N ASP A 187 -21.24 -8.60 3.37
CA ASP A 187 -21.23 -9.53 4.50
C ASP A 187 -20.11 -10.58 4.33
N GLU A 188 -19.92 -11.10 3.11
CA GLU A 188 -18.80 -11.99 2.78
C GLU A 188 -17.45 -11.31 2.99
N TYR A 189 -17.30 -10.05 2.56
CA TYR A 189 -16.08 -9.29 2.84
C TYR A 189 -15.80 -9.16 4.34
N MET A 190 -16.81 -8.82 5.13
CA MET A 190 -16.67 -8.66 6.58
C MET A 190 -16.24 -9.98 7.24
N PHE A 191 -16.84 -11.10 6.83
CA PHE A 191 -16.46 -12.42 7.31
C PHE A 191 -14.99 -12.77 6.98
N ILE A 192 -14.57 -12.50 5.74
CA ILE A 192 -13.17 -12.70 5.31
C ILE A 192 -12.22 -11.83 6.14
N PHE A 193 -12.58 -10.56 6.32
CA PHE A 193 -11.77 -9.59 7.04
C PHE A 193 -11.57 -10.00 8.50
N GLU A 194 -12.64 -10.37 9.21
CA GLU A 194 -12.57 -10.84 10.60
C GLU A 194 -11.75 -12.13 10.71
N SER A 195 -11.94 -13.06 9.78
CA SER A 195 -11.16 -14.31 9.72
C SER A 195 -9.67 -14.05 9.45
N ALA A 196 -9.33 -13.02 8.66
CA ALA A 196 -7.95 -12.65 8.36
C ALA A 196 -7.25 -12.03 9.58
N LEU A 197 -7.97 -11.23 10.38
CA LEU A 197 -7.45 -10.70 11.64
C LEU A 197 -7.13 -11.84 12.62
N GLN A 198 -8.06 -12.80 12.77
CA GLN A 198 -7.83 -13.98 13.60
C GLN A 198 -6.63 -14.80 13.11
N ALA A 199 -6.51 -15.02 11.79
CA ALA A 199 -5.39 -15.75 11.21
C ALA A 199 -4.03 -15.06 11.47
N ILE A 200 -3.99 -13.72 11.49
CA ILE A 200 -2.79 -12.96 11.85
C ILE A 200 -2.44 -13.13 13.33
N GLU A 201 -3.44 -13.02 14.21
CA GLU A 201 -3.25 -13.18 15.66
C GLU A 201 -2.74 -14.59 16.01
N GLU A 202 -3.29 -15.61 15.36
CA GLU A 202 -2.90 -17.02 15.53
C GLU A 202 -1.66 -17.41 14.72
N LYS A 203 -1.09 -16.50 13.93
CA LYS A 203 0.01 -16.76 12.98
C LYS A 203 -0.28 -17.92 12.01
N ASN A 204 -1.55 -18.09 11.64
CA ASN A 204 -2.01 -19.12 10.73
C ASN A 204 -1.87 -18.67 9.27
N VAL A 205 -0.64 -18.69 8.76
CA VAL A 205 -0.29 -18.21 7.42
C VAL A 205 -0.99 -19.01 6.30
N GLN A 206 -1.28 -20.30 6.53
CA GLN A 206 -2.02 -21.13 5.58
C GLN A 206 -3.48 -20.70 5.45
N LEU A 207 -4.15 -20.39 6.58
CA LEU A 207 -5.49 -19.82 6.53
C LEU A 207 -5.48 -18.45 5.86
N LEU A 208 -4.51 -17.59 6.20
CA LEU A 208 -4.40 -16.26 5.61
C LEU A 208 -4.24 -16.32 4.08
N GLY A 209 -3.42 -17.22 3.56
CA GLY A 209 -3.28 -17.46 2.11
C GLY A 209 -4.61 -17.87 1.45
N ARG A 210 -5.35 -18.81 2.05
CA ARG A 210 -6.68 -19.20 1.54
C ARG A 210 -7.67 -18.04 1.55
N LEU A 211 -7.64 -17.21 2.60
CA LEU A 211 -8.48 -16.01 2.69
C LEU A 211 -8.09 -14.96 1.64
N MET A 212 -6.81 -14.82 1.30
CA MET A 212 -6.38 -13.95 0.20
C MET A 212 -6.97 -14.39 -1.13
N ASP A 213 -6.93 -15.70 -1.43
CA ASP A 213 -7.57 -16.26 -2.62
C ASP A 213 -9.09 -16.02 -2.62
N TYR A 214 -9.76 -16.19 -1.48
CA TYR A 214 -11.19 -15.97 -1.38
C TYR A 214 -11.57 -14.48 -1.53
N ASN A 215 -10.78 -13.57 -0.96
CA ASN A 215 -10.92 -12.14 -1.21
C ASN A 215 -10.73 -11.83 -2.70
N HIS A 216 -9.78 -12.48 -3.38
CA HIS A 216 -9.59 -12.27 -4.81
C HIS A 216 -10.83 -12.66 -5.63
N SER A 217 -11.44 -13.82 -5.32
CA SER A 217 -12.70 -14.24 -5.94
C SER A 217 -13.81 -13.21 -5.71
N LEU A 218 -13.91 -12.64 -4.50
CA LEU A 218 -14.86 -11.58 -4.22
C LEU A 218 -14.64 -10.34 -5.11
N LEU A 219 -13.37 -9.93 -5.29
CA LEU A 219 -13.00 -8.79 -6.13
C LEU A 219 -13.30 -9.03 -7.62
N SER A 220 -13.25 -10.29 -8.08
CA SER A 220 -13.56 -10.65 -9.47
C SER A 220 -15.02 -10.36 -9.86
N TYR A 221 -15.97 -10.42 -8.92
CA TYR A 221 -17.37 -10.06 -9.17
C TYR A 221 -17.58 -8.58 -9.53
N PHE A 222 -16.61 -7.73 -9.21
CA PHE A 222 -16.62 -6.31 -9.58
C PHE A 222 -15.85 -6.03 -10.88
N ASP A 223 -15.58 -7.06 -11.69
CA ASP A 223 -14.81 -6.98 -12.93
C ASP A 223 -13.40 -6.38 -12.71
N LEU A 224 -12.78 -6.62 -11.55
CA LEU A 224 -11.47 -6.03 -11.22
C LEU A 224 -10.27 -6.86 -11.68
N THR A 225 -10.50 -8.09 -12.14
CA THR A 225 -9.44 -8.98 -12.62
C THR A 225 -9.25 -8.91 -14.14
N THR A 226 -8.13 -9.43 -14.62
CA THR A 226 -7.76 -9.56 -16.04
C THR A 226 -7.07 -10.91 -16.27
N PRO A 227 -7.00 -11.40 -17.51
CA PRO A 227 -6.23 -12.61 -17.82
C PRO A 227 -4.77 -12.55 -17.34
N GLU A 228 -4.13 -11.38 -17.42
CA GLU A 228 -2.77 -11.16 -16.91
C GLU A 228 -2.68 -11.29 -15.38
N ILE A 229 -3.68 -10.76 -14.65
CA ILE A 229 -3.74 -10.94 -13.18
C ILE A 229 -3.89 -12.42 -12.83
N GLU A 230 -4.79 -13.14 -13.50
CA GLU A 230 -4.99 -14.57 -13.24
C GLU A 230 -3.74 -15.38 -13.57
N GLU A 231 -3.08 -15.10 -14.70
CA GLU A 231 -1.82 -15.75 -15.08
C GLU A 231 -0.74 -15.56 -14.00
N ILE A 232 -0.57 -14.34 -13.48
CA ILE A 232 0.39 -14.06 -12.41
C ILE A 232 0.06 -14.87 -11.15
N ARG A 233 -1.22 -14.94 -10.77
CA ARG A 233 -1.65 -15.69 -9.58
C ARG A 233 -1.41 -17.19 -9.75
N GLU A 234 -1.77 -17.75 -10.90
CA GLU A 234 -1.57 -19.17 -11.19
C GLU A 234 -0.08 -19.52 -11.16
N GLN A 235 0.78 -18.70 -11.76
CA GLN A 235 2.22 -18.92 -11.74
C GLN A 235 2.78 -18.80 -10.31
N ALA A 236 2.40 -17.78 -9.54
CA ALA A 236 2.85 -17.65 -8.15
C ALA A 236 2.44 -18.87 -7.30
N LYS A 237 1.23 -19.39 -7.48
CA LYS A 237 0.76 -20.61 -6.81
C LYS A 237 1.49 -21.87 -7.27
N ALA A 238 1.85 -21.96 -8.56
CA ALA A 238 2.67 -23.06 -9.07
C ALA A 238 4.08 -23.10 -8.43
N TYR A 239 4.58 -21.95 -7.97
CA TYR A 239 5.82 -21.84 -7.18
C TYR A 239 5.61 -21.98 -5.66
N GLY A 240 4.42 -22.36 -5.20
CA GLY A 240 4.16 -22.66 -3.79
C GLY A 240 3.61 -21.50 -2.96
N ALA A 241 3.09 -20.43 -3.59
CA ALA A 241 2.33 -19.44 -2.86
C ALA A 241 1.08 -20.07 -2.19
N LEU A 242 0.88 -19.77 -0.90
CA LEU A 242 -0.28 -20.18 -0.10
C LEU A 242 -1.57 -19.50 -0.57
N GLY A 243 -1.44 -18.33 -1.19
CA GLY A 243 -2.53 -17.55 -1.77
C GLY A 243 -1.97 -16.35 -2.53
N ALA A 244 -2.71 -15.91 -3.54
CA ALA A 244 -2.34 -14.73 -4.31
C ALA A 244 -3.58 -13.90 -4.64
N LYS A 245 -3.47 -12.58 -4.61
CA LYS A 245 -4.58 -11.69 -4.96
C LYS A 245 -4.07 -10.38 -5.53
N LEU A 246 -4.90 -9.73 -6.35
CA LEU A 246 -4.68 -8.34 -6.71
C LEU A 246 -4.59 -7.46 -5.45
N THR A 247 -3.81 -6.38 -5.52
CA THR A 247 -3.77 -5.34 -4.49
C THR A 247 -3.94 -3.95 -5.10
N GLY A 248 -4.76 -3.13 -4.45
CA GLY A 248 -5.15 -1.79 -4.94
C GLY A 248 -6.31 -1.82 -5.94
N ALA A 249 -6.18 -1.07 -7.04
CA ALA A 249 -7.33 -0.71 -7.88
C ALA A 249 -7.91 -1.84 -8.73
N GLY A 250 -7.12 -2.85 -9.11
CA GLY A 250 -7.49 -3.84 -10.12
C GLY A 250 -7.26 -3.38 -11.57
N LYS A 251 -7.60 -4.26 -12.53
CA LYS A 251 -7.35 -4.12 -13.98
C LYS A 251 -5.88 -3.83 -14.34
N GLY A 252 -4.96 -4.49 -13.64
CA GLY A 252 -3.52 -4.29 -13.71
C GLY A 252 -2.92 -4.02 -12.33
N GLY A 253 -1.80 -3.30 -12.27
CA GLY A 253 -1.17 -2.92 -11.00
C GLY A 253 -0.34 -4.07 -10.42
N ASN A 254 -0.54 -4.39 -9.13
CA ASN A 254 0.21 -5.49 -8.49
C ASN A 254 -0.69 -6.59 -7.98
N ILE A 255 -0.08 -7.76 -7.87
CA ILE A 255 -0.55 -8.95 -7.19
C ILE A 255 0.35 -9.12 -5.97
N ILE A 256 -0.24 -9.45 -4.83
CA ILE A 256 0.49 -9.95 -3.66
C ILE A 256 0.35 -11.46 -3.61
N ALA A 257 1.47 -12.16 -3.45
CA ALA A 257 1.52 -13.59 -3.23
C ALA A 257 2.18 -13.88 -1.88
N LEU A 258 1.50 -14.67 -1.04
CA LEU A 258 2.00 -15.08 0.27
C LEU A 258 2.71 -16.43 0.15
N PHE A 259 3.96 -16.51 0.59
CA PHE A 259 4.75 -17.74 0.59
C PHE A 259 4.95 -18.27 2.01
N PRO A 260 5.12 -19.59 2.18
CA PRO A 260 5.35 -20.19 3.49
C PRO A 260 6.77 -19.97 4.01
N SER A 261 7.72 -19.58 3.15
CA SER A 261 9.10 -19.28 3.53
C SER A 261 9.75 -18.24 2.62
N LYS A 262 10.86 -17.66 3.08
CA LYS A 262 11.67 -16.71 2.31
C LYS A 262 12.27 -17.37 1.07
N GLU A 263 12.75 -18.60 1.19
CA GLU A 263 13.44 -19.33 0.12
C GLU A 263 12.52 -19.51 -1.09
N LEU A 264 11.28 -19.95 -0.86
CA LEU A 264 10.30 -20.11 -1.94
C LEU A 264 9.89 -18.77 -2.55
N ALA A 265 9.76 -17.72 -1.73
CA ALA A 265 9.43 -16.38 -2.23
C ALA A 265 10.53 -15.84 -3.16
N LEU A 266 11.81 -16.03 -2.78
CA LEU A 266 12.96 -15.60 -3.58
C LEU A 266 13.16 -16.47 -4.82
N GLU A 267 12.95 -17.79 -4.72
CA GLU A 267 12.98 -18.69 -5.88
C GLU A 267 11.90 -18.28 -6.91
N ALA A 268 10.68 -17.98 -6.45
CA ALA A 268 9.63 -17.47 -7.31
C ALA A 268 10.01 -16.12 -7.93
N GLN A 269 10.57 -15.20 -7.14
CA GLN A 269 11.03 -13.89 -7.62
C GLN A 269 12.04 -14.00 -8.78
N GLU A 270 12.97 -14.94 -8.69
CA GLU A 270 13.99 -15.17 -9.71
C GLU A 270 13.44 -15.81 -10.99
N LYS A 271 12.48 -16.72 -10.86
CA LYS A 271 11.98 -17.55 -11.98
C LYS A 271 10.76 -16.97 -12.69
N LEU A 272 9.98 -16.13 -12.01
CA LEU A 272 8.78 -15.53 -12.60
C LEU A 272 9.16 -14.50 -13.68
N PRO A 273 8.46 -14.46 -14.82
CA PRO A 273 8.74 -13.53 -15.92
C PRO A 273 8.15 -12.12 -15.66
N TRP A 274 8.03 -11.73 -14.39
CA TRP A 274 7.35 -10.53 -13.93
C TRP A 274 8.26 -9.73 -13.01
N LYS A 275 8.21 -8.41 -13.13
CA LYS A 275 8.89 -7.54 -12.17
C LYS A 275 8.27 -7.75 -10.80
N SER A 276 9.08 -8.06 -9.80
CA SER A 276 8.58 -8.33 -8.47
C SER A 276 9.55 -7.90 -7.37
N TYR A 277 9.01 -7.70 -6.17
CA TYR A 277 9.72 -7.22 -4.99
C TYR A 277 9.32 -8.08 -3.79
N TYR A 278 10.30 -8.55 -3.04
CA TYR A 278 10.09 -9.29 -1.80
C TYR A 278 9.96 -8.33 -0.63
N SER A 279 9.08 -8.65 0.33
CA SER A 279 9.13 -8.03 1.67
C SER A 279 8.66 -9.00 2.75
N PHE A 280 9.22 -8.86 3.94
CA PHE A 280 8.82 -9.53 5.16
C PHE A 280 8.05 -8.54 6.06
N ILE A 281 6.82 -8.90 6.44
CA ILE A 281 5.96 -8.05 7.29
C ILE A 281 5.53 -8.74 8.57
#